data_AF-A0A959CDD3-F1
#
_entry.id   AF-A0A959CDD3-F1
#
_cell.length_a   1.000
_cell.length_b   1.000
_cell.length_c   1.000
_cell.angle_alpha   90.00
_cell.angle_beta   90.00
_cell.angle_gamma   90.00
#
_symmetry.space_group_name_H-M   'P 1'
#
loop_
_entity.id
_entity.type
_entity.pdbx_description
1 polymer ?
#
loop_
_entity_poly.entity_id
_entity_poly.type
_entity_poly.pdbx_seq_one_letter_code
_entity_poly.pdbx_strand_id
1 'polypeptide(L)' 'NKIEIRKAVENMYQVTVESVNTMILPAKEKNRTTRSGIIHGRKPAYKKAVVTLSEGEEIDFFGDI' A
#
# COMPACT_ATOMS: atom_id res chain seq x y z
N ASN A 1 -3.60 -5.76 11.30
CA ASN A 1 -2.42 -5.92 12.19
C ASN A 1 -1.21 -6.37 11.34
N LYS A 2 0.05 -6.21 11.79
CA LYS A 2 1.24 -6.71 11.07
C LYS A 2 1.19 -8.22 10.83
N ILE A 3 0.70 -8.98 11.81
CA ILE A 3 0.59 -10.45 11.71
C ILE A 3 -0.37 -10.86 10.59
N GLU A 4 -1.51 -10.18 10.48
CA GLU A 4 -2.50 -10.42 9.43
C GLU A 4 -1.95 -10.06 8.04
N ILE A 5 -1.23 -8.95 7.94
CA ILE A 5 -0.62 -8.50 6.67
C ILE A 5 0.39 -9.53 6.18
N ARG A 6 1.25 -10.04 7.08
CA ARG A 6 2.21 -11.10 6.76
C ARG A 6 1.50 -12.33 6.19
N LYS A 7 0.53 -12.88 6.92
CA LYS A 7 -0.24 -14.06 6.48
C LYS A 7 -0.96 -13.83 5.14
N ALA A 8 -1.53 -12.65 4.95
CA ALA A 8 -2.23 -12.32 3.71
C ALA A 8 -1.29 -12.28 2.50
N VAL A 9 -0.10 -11.68 2.66
CA VAL A 9 0.91 -11.60 1.60
C VAL A 9 1.50 -12.98 1.30
N GLU A 10 1.86 -13.74 2.33
CA GLU A 10 2.37 -15.12 2.19
C GLU A 10 1.38 -16.00 1.42
N ASN A 11 0.08 -15.92 1.76
CA ASN A 11 -0.95 -16.72 1.10
C ASN A 11 -1.26 -16.27 -0.33
N MET A 12 -1.24 -14.97 -0.60
CA MET A 12 -1.63 -14.42 -1.90
C MET A 12 -0.54 -14.61 -2.96
N TYR A 13 0.72 -14.46 -2.56
CA TYR A 13 1.86 -14.49 -3.47
C TYR A 13 2.73 -15.74 -3.30
N GLN A 14 2.41 -16.63 -2.34
CA GLN A 14 3.15 -17.88 -2.08
C GLN A 14 4.64 -17.64 -1.82
N VAL A 15 4.95 -16.53 -1.12
CA VAL A 15 6.30 -16.12 -0.71
C VAL A 15 6.44 -16.17 0.80
N THR A 16 7.67 -16.17 1.28
CA THR A 16 8.06 -16.12 2.68
C THR A 16 8.41 -14.68 3.07
N VAL A 17 7.75 -14.17 4.12
CA VAL A 17 7.96 -12.79 4.59
C VAL A 17 8.85 -12.78 5.82
N GLU A 18 9.98 -12.07 5.74
CA GLU A 18 10.91 -11.91 6.86
C GLU A 18 10.41 -10.84 7.84
N SER A 19 9.99 -9.67 7.34
CA SER A 19 9.57 -8.57 8.21
C SER A 19 8.48 -7.68 7.59
N VAL A 20 7.68 -7.05 8.46
CA VAL A 20 6.61 -6.12 8.06
C VAL A 20 6.68 -4.83 8.86
N ASN A 21 6.79 -3.72 8.13
CA ASN A 21 6.77 -2.36 8.67
C ASN A 21 5.50 -1.66 8.19
N THR A 22 4.75 -1.06 9.12
CA THR A 22 3.49 -0.37 8.80
C THR A 22 3.57 1.07 9.22
N MET A 23 3.05 1.96 8.39
CA MET A 23 2.89 3.38 8.68
C MET A 23 1.48 3.84 8.28
N ILE A 24 0.94 4.80 9.03
CA ILE A 24 -0.33 5.45 8.65
C ILE A 24 0.02 6.67 7.83
N LEU A 25 -0.36 6.68 6.56
CA LEU A 25 -0.16 7.83 5.69
C LEU A 25 -1.29 8.84 5.90
N PRO A 26 -0.98 10.12 6.17
CA PRO A 26 -1.99 11.12 6.40
C PRO A 26 -2.82 11.35 5.14
N ALA A 27 -4.11 11.62 5.36
CA ALA A 27 -5.05 12.00 4.33
C ALA A 27 -4.63 13.34 3.71
N LYS A 28 -4.48 13.38 2.37
CA LYS A 28 -4.04 14.56 1.61
C LYS A 28 -5.23 15.38 1.13
N GLU A 29 -5.19 16.68 1.37
CA GLU A 29 -6.16 17.61 0.82
C GLU A 29 -6.02 17.71 -0.71
N LYS A 30 -7.14 17.87 -1.38
CA LYS A 30 -7.27 17.96 -2.83
C LYS A 30 -8.25 19.07 -3.13
N ASN A 31 -7.75 20.11 -3.75
CA ASN A 31 -8.59 21.20 -4.27
C ASN A 31 -8.69 21.03 -5.78
N ARG A 32 -9.91 21.16 -6.32
CA ARG A 32 -10.17 21.14 -7.76
C ARG A 32 -10.90 22.41 -8.15
N THR A 33 -10.26 23.21 -9.00
CA THR A 33 -10.88 24.42 -9.55
C THR A 33 -11.80 24.03 -10.70
N THR A 34 -13.05 24.47 -10.63
CA THR A 34 -14.06 24.30 -11.68
C THR A 34 -14.59 25.67 -12.10
N ARG A 35 -15.25 25.77 -13.27
CA ARG A 35 -15.83 27.04 -13.75
C ARG A 35 -16.80 27.69 -12.75
N SER A 36 -17.43 26.91 -11.88
CA SER A 36 -18.38 27.38 -10.87
C SER A 36 -17.77 27.62 -9.48
N GLY A 37 -16.46 27.42 -9.30
CA GLY A 37 -15.77 27.63 -8.02
C GLY A 37 -14.72 26.56 -7.68
N ILE A 38 -14.10 26.72 -6.51
CA ILE A 38 -13.10 25.77 -5.97
C ILE A 38 -13.85 24.70 -5.16
N ILE A 39 -13.70 23.44 -5.56
CA ILE A 39 -14.21 22.29 -4.82
C ILE A 39 -13.09 21.78 -3.91
N HIS A 40 -13.36 21.77 -2.61
CA HIS A 40 -12.47 21.21 -1.60
C HIS A 40 -12.83 19.75 -1.32
N GLY A 41 -11.82 18.89 -1.25
CA GLY A 41 -11.99 17.50 -0.87
C GLY A 41 -10.71 16.96 -0.23
N ARG A 42 -10.80 15.74 0.30
CA ARG A 42 -9.67 15.08 0.94
C ARG A 42 -9.60 13.62 0.51
N LYS A 43 -8.42 13.15 0.14
CA LYS A 43 -8.19 11.72 -0.06
C LYS A 43 -8.10 11.03 1.30
N PRO A 44 -8.74 9.86 1.48
CA PRO A 44 -8.71 9.16 2.76
C PRO A 44 -7.28 8.79 3.16
N ALA A 45 -7.06 8.71 4.47
CA ALA A 45 -5.82 8.20 5.02
C ALA A 45 -5.78 6.70 4.79
N TYR A 46 -4.60 6.16 4.56
CA TYR A 46 -4.43 4.73 4.37
C TYR A 46 -3.22 4.22 5.14
N LYS A 47 -3.28 2.95 5.52
CA LYS A 47 -2.15 2.27 6.12
C LYS A 47 -1.29 1.72 4.99
N LYS A 48 -0.02 2.13 4.95
CA LYS A 48 0.99 1.56 4.05
C LYS A 48 1.76 0.48 4.80
N ALA A 49 1.99 -0.65 4.15
CA ALA A 49 2.88 -1.70 4.61
C ALA A 49 4.09 -1.77 3.67
N VAL A 50 5.29 -1.84 4.25
CA VAL A 50 6.54 -2.18 3.58
C VAL A 50 6.90 -3.57 4.08
N VAL A 51 7.12 -4.50 3.16
CA VAL A 51 7.30 -5.92 3.46
C VAL A 51 8.67 -6.34 2.91
N THR A 52 9.46 -6.99 3.75
CA THR A 52 10.74 -7.59 3.35
C THR A 52 10.51 -9.08 3.13
N LEU A 53 10.88 -9.56 1.94
CA LEU A 53 10.82 -10.97 1.56
C LEU A 53 12.12 -11.68 1.94
N SER A 54 12.08 -13.00 2.01
CA SER A 54 13.27 -13.82 2.15
C SER A 54 14.19 -13.70 0.93
N GLU A 55 15.48 -13.92 1.14
CA GLU A 55 16.49 -13.85 0.07
C GLU A 55 16.15 -14.81 -1.08
N GLY A 56 16.10 -14.28 -2.31
CA GLY A 56 15.85 -15.06 -3.52
C GLY A 56 14.39 -15.20 -3.93
N GLU A 57 13.44 -14.69 -3.13
CA GLU A 57 12.03 -14.61 -3.50
C GLU A 57 11.70 -13.24 -4.09
N GLU A 58 11.06 -13.24 -5.26
CA GLU A 58 10.61 -12.03 -5.95
C GLU A 58 9.12 -12.12 -6.23
N ILE A 59 8.40 -11.02 -6.03
CA ILE A 59 7.02 -10.90 -6.47
C ILE A 59 7.05 -10.11 -7.78
N ASP A 60 6.79 -10.80 -8.88
CA ASP A 60 6.56 -10.12 -10.15
C ASP A 60 5.18 -9.46 -10.14
N PHE A 61 5.18 -8.13 -10.04
CA PHE A 61 3.95 -7.31 -10.07
C PHE A 61 3.56 -6.87 -11.48
N PHE A 62 4.45 -6.99 -12.45
CA PHE A 62 4.28 -6.39 -13.76
C PHE A 62 4.10 -7.40 -14.89
N GLY A 63 4.52 -8.65 -14.72
CA GLY A 63 4.29 -9.78 -15.63
C GLY A 63 4.62 -9.45 -17.09
N ASP A 64 5.80 -9.87 -17.58
CA ASP A 64 6.29 -9.72 -18.97
C ASP A 64 5.43 -8.77 -19.85
N ILE A 65 5.74 -7.47 -19.80
CA ILE A 65 5.19 -6.48 -20.74
C ILE A 65 5.56 -6.84 -22.18
#